data_AF-A0A972REH1-F1
#
_entry.id   AF-A0A972REH1-F1
#
_cell.length_a   1.000
_cell.length_b   1.000
_cell.length_c   1.000
_cell.angle_alpha   90.00
_cell.angle_beta   90.00
_cell.angle_gamma   90.00
#
_symmetry.space_group_name_H-M   'P 1'
#
loop_
_entity.id
_entity.type
_entity.pdbx_description
1 polymer ?
#
loop_
_entity_poly.entity_id
_entity_poly.type
_entity_poly.pdbx_seq_one_letter_code
_entity_poly.pdbx_strand_id
1 'polypeptide(L)'
;MASTIKEFTDNKSSAYGAMYTAAQQAFAQAVDDLGAAQTAYDTLVGEYAGLERDIASTRSAMAEALMPADIELLAGNLRDLMVQQRNKYGELFASEAGRAAVQQRRDLAEQSVTLLSESLNAIAQEQEEADARADHHAQWKQSVTDGDLTTLAAQAEALLDEVGLGGGGGSGADADDKVSIAAAKARVEGDLPADLLTRARERGAQLSASVTVAEETLFEALEDELAAHLAATEGAAALSEQRWQAFERAEALFRDVVLLSDSRYQQAVSLLQGVENSAAPTVPSRVVSLSLR
;
A
#
# COMPACT_ATOMS: atom_id res chain seq x y z
N MET A 1 -7.76 15.47 -4.18
CA MET A 1 -7.72 14.17 -3.49
C MET A 1 -7.03 13.21 -4.42
N ALA A 2 -6.00 12.50 -3.96
CA ALA A 2 -5.25 11.54 -4.80
C ALA A 2 -6.21 10.49 -5.37
N SER A 3 -6.11 10.24 -6.67
CA SER A 3 -6.95 9.29 -7.42
C SER A 3 -6.37 7.88 -7.45
N THR A 4 -5.08 7.74 -7.13
CA THR A 4 -4.35 6.46 -7.12
C THR A 4 -3.51 6.30 -5.85
N ILE A 5 -3.19 5.05 -5.49
CA ILE A 5 -2.32 4.72 -4.34
C ILE A 5 -0.94 5.37 -4.54
N LYS A 6 -0.41 5.35 -5.76
CA LYS A 6 0.84 6.01 -6.14
C LYS A 6 0.81 7.52 -5.89
N GLU A 7 -0.24 8.22 -6.33
CA GLU A 7 -0.39 9.66 -6.06
C GLU A 7 -0.48 9.95 -4.55
N PHE A 8 -1.06 9.05 -3.75
CA PHE A 8 -1.12 9.22 -2.30
C PHE A 8 0.26 9.05 -1.65
N THR A 9 1.01 8.00 -1.99
CA THR A 9 2.36 7.77 -1.47
C THR A 9 3.34 8.86 -1.90
N ASP A 10 3.24 9.35 -3.13
CA ASP A 10 4.07 10.45 -3.63
C ASP A 10 3.80 11.77 -2.89
N ASN A 11 2.53 12.08 -2.63
CA ASN A 11 2.14 13.25 -1.84
C ASN A 11 2.60 13.14 -0.38
N LYS A 12 2.48 11.94 0.22
CA LYS A 12 2.96 11.65 1.58
C LYS A 12 4.49 11.82 1.65
N SER A 13 5.23 11.22 0.73
CA SER A 13 6.70 11.35 0.63
C SER A 13 7.14 12.81 0.50
N SER A 14 6.48 13.57 -0.38
CA SER A 14 6.78 15.00 -0.58
C SER A 14 6.53 15.83 0.68
N ALA A 15 5.42 15.59 1.38
CA ALA A 15 5.09 16.30 2.61
C ALA A 15 6.09 16.00 3.74
N TYR A 16 6.42 14.72 3.95
CA TYR A 16 7.40 14.31 4.96
C TYR A 16 8.82 14.79 4.62
N GLY A 17 9.19 14.84 3.33
CA GLY A 17 10.46 15.40 2.88
C GLY A 17 10.58 16.90 3.20
N ALA A 18 9.50 17.67 3.03
CA ALA A 18 9.46 19.07 3.41
C ALA A 18 9.56 19.25 4.94
N MET A 19 8.86 18.42 5.71
CA MET A 19 8.93 18.43 7.18
C MET A 19 10.34 18.09 7.68
N TYR A 20 10.99 17.08 7.09
CA TYR A 20 12.36 16.71 7.42
C TYR A 20 13.36 17.83 7.13
N THR A 21 13.23 18.49 5.97
CA THR A 21 14.07 19.65 5.61
C THR A 21 13.87 20.80 6.62
N ALA A 22 12.63 21.09 7.01
CA ALA A 22 12.34 22.11 8.02
C ALA A 22 12.92 21.73 9.41
N ALA A 23 12.84 20.46 9.79
CA ALA A 23 13.41 19.96 11.05
C ALA A 23 14.95 20.08 11.06
N GLN A 24 15.62 19.79 9.95
CA GLN A 24 17.08 20.00 9.83
C GLN A 24 17.46 21.48 10.00
N GLN A 25 16.69 22.38 9.38
CA GLN A 25 16.92 23.83 9.53
C GLN A 25 16.71 24.27 10.99
N ALA A 26 15.66 23.77 11.64
CA ALA A 26 15.40 24.06 13.05
C ALA A 26 16.51 23.52 13.98
N PHE A 27 17.05 22.34 13.69
CA PHE A 27 18.18 21.78 14.42
C PHE A 27 19.45 22.62 14.23
N ALA A 28 19.78 22.99 12.99
CA ALA A 28 20.93 23.86 12.71
C ALA A 28 20.82 25.21 13.45
N GLN A 29 19.64 25.84 13.41
CA GLN A 29 19.40 27.08 14.16
C GLN A 29 19.56 26.89 15.67
N ALA A 30 19.10 25.76 16.23
CA ALA A 30 19.25 25.48 17.65
C ALA A 30 20.72 25.27 18.07
N VAL A 31 21.56 24.71 17.19
CA VAL A 31 23.01 24.59 17.40
C VAL A 31 23.67 25.97 17.41
N ASP A 32 23.31 26.84 16.45
CA ASP A 32 23.83 28.20 16.39
C ASP A 32 23.42 29.03 17.62
N ASP A 33 22.14 28.94 18.02
CA ASP A 33 21.62 29.58 19.24
C ASP A 33 22.38 29.13 20.49
N LEU A 34 22.71 27.83 20.59
CA LEU A 34 23.46 27.29 21.72
C LEU A 34 24.89 27.84 21.75
N GLY A 35 25.55 27.90 20.60
CA GLY A 35 26.89 28.49 20.48
C GLY A 35 26.90 29.97 20.85
N ALA A 36 25.89 30.74 20.42
CA ALA A 36 25.72 32.14 20.81
C ALA A 36 25.49 32.29 22.32
N ALA A 37 24.64 31.45 22.92
CA ALA A 37 24.37 31.47 24.35
C ALA A 37 25.59 31.09 25.20
N GLN A 38 26.42 30.15 24.73
CA GLN A 38 27.70 29.80 25.36
C GLN A 38 28.68 30.99 25.31
N THR A 39 28.84 31.62 24.15
CA THR A 39 29.72 32.77 23.98
C THR A 39 29.31 33.95 24.87
N ALA A 40 28.00 34.21 24.98
CA ALA A 40 27.48 35.24 25.87
C ALA A 40 27.76 34.94 27.34
N TYR A 41 27.59 33.68 27.77
CA TYR A 41 27.92 33.25 29.13
C TYR A 41 29.42 33.40 29.43
N ASP A 42 30.29 32.95 28.53
CA ASP A 42 31.74 33.05 28.72
C ASP A 42 32.20 34.51 28.84
N THR A 43 31.55 35.41 28.08
CA THR A 43 31.77 36.86 28.19
C THR A 43 31.39 37.37 29.58
N LEU A 44 30.20 37.00 30.08
CA LEU A 44 29.74 37.39 31.42
C LEU A 44 30.65 36.85 32.53
N VAL A 45 31.17 35.63 32.40
CA VAL A 45 32.14 35.04 33.32
C VAL A 45 33.44 35.86 33.33
N GLY A 46 33.92 36.25 32.16
CA GLY A 46 35.11 37.11 32.02
C GLY A 46 34.93 38.48 32.67
N GLU A 47 33.77 39.12 32.45
CA GLU A 47 33.41 40.40 33.09
C GLU A 47 33.32 40.27 34.61
N TYR A 48 32.70 39.20 35.11
CA TYR A 48 32.60 38.94 36.55
C TYR A 48 33.98 38.77 37.20
N ALA A 49 34.86 37.98 36.59
CA ALA A 49 36.23 37.81 37.04
C ALA A 49 37.05 39.12 36.95
N GLY A 50 36.70 40.02 36.03
CA GLY A 50 37.22 41.39 35.97
C GLY A 50 36.86 42.19 37.21
N LEU A 51 35.57 42.20 37.57
CA LEU A 51 35.08 42.88 38.77
C LEU A 51 35.72 42.35 40.05
N GLU A 52 35.93 41.03 40.17
CA GLU A 52 36.64 40.45 41.32
C GLU A 52 38.06 40.98 41.46
N ARG A 53 38.79 41.12 40.35
CA ARG A 53 40.15 41.69 40.34
C ARG A 53 40.13 43.17 40.71
N ASP A 54 39.18 43.94 40.21
CA ASP A 54 39.06 45.38 40.51
C ASP A 54 38.68 45.62 41.98
N ILE A 55 37.80 44.79 42.54
CA ILE A 55 37.45 44.80 43.97
C ILE A 55 38.68 44.49 44.81
N ALA A 56 39.45 43.45 44.48
CA ALA A 56 40.66 43.08 45.20
C ALA A 56 41.72 44.20 45.13
N SER A 57 41.91 44.79 43.96
CA SER A 57 42.81 45.93 43.73
C SER A 57 42.42 47.15 44.57
N THR A 58 41.12 47.50 44.57
CA THR A 58 40.60 48.64 45.36
C THR A 58 40.79 48.41 46.86
N ARG A 59 40.57 47.19 47.35
CA ARG A 59 40.83 46.83 48.76
C ARG A 59 42.31 46.95 49.13
N SER A 60 43.22 46.55 48.23
CA SER A 60 44.66 46.73 48.43
C SER A 60 45.03 48.21 48.50
N ALA A 61 44.54 49.02 47.56
CA ALA A 61 44.79 50.46 47.53
C ALA A 61 44.28 51.17 48.80
N MET A 62 43.13 50.75 49.34
CA MET A 62 42.61 51.27 50.62
C MET A 62 43.54 50.98 51.80
N ALA A 63 44.19 49.81 51.82
CA ALA A 63 45.12 49.44 52.89
C ALA A 63 46.42 50.28 52.86
N GLU A 64 46.78 50.80 51.68
CA GLU A 64 47.97 51.61 51.46
C GLU A 64 47.71 53.13 51.54
N ALA A 65 46.45 53.56 51.51
CA ALA A 65 46.07 54.96 51.54
C ALA A 65 46.40 55.64 52.88
N LEU A 66 47.06 56.80 52.81
CA LEU A 66 47.51 57.57 53.98
C LEU A 66 46.54 58.68 54.39
N MET A 67 45.71 59.15 53.46
CA MET A 67 44.81 60.29 53.66
C MET A 67 43.36 59.82 53.87
N PRO A 68 42.64 60.34 54.87
CA PRO A 68 41.23 59.99 55.08
C PRO A 68 40.32 60.22 53.86
N ALA A 69 40.58 61.29 53.09
CA ALA A 69 39.81 61.60 51.88
C ALA A 69 39.97 60.54 50.78
N ASP A 70 41.16 59.97 50.62
CA ASP A 70 41.43 58.91 49.63
C ASP A 70 40.71 57.61 50.01
N ILE A 71 40.65 57.32 51.32
CA ILE A 71 39.93 56.16 51.85
C ILE A 71 38.42 56.30 51.58
N GLU A 72 37.84 57.49 51.77
CA GLU A 72 36.41 57.72 51.49
C GLU A 72 36.08 57.54 50.00
N LEU A 73 36.92 58.03 49.10
CA LEU A 73 36.74 57.89 47.66
C LEU A 73 36.85 56.42 47.22
N LEU A 74 37.86 55.70 47.70
CA LEU A 74 38.04 54.27 47.41
C LEU A 74 36.91 53.42 47.99
N ALA A 75 36.39 53.76 49.17
CA ALA A 75 35.23 53.09 49.77
C ALA A 75 33.95 53.31 48.94
N GLY A 76 33.77 54.49 48.35
CA GLY A 76 32.72 54.76 47.37
C GLY A 76 32.84 53.86 46.15
N ASN A 77 34.03 53.82 45.53
CA ASN A 77 34.30 52.98 44.37
C ASN A 77 34.09 51.48 44.66
N LEU A 78 34.55 51.01 45.83
CA LEU A 78 34.36 49.63 46.25
C LEU A 78 32.87 49.27 46.37
N ARG A 79 32.05 50.17 46.90
CA ARG A 79 30.59 49.96 46.98
C ARG A 79 29.99 49.81 45.59
N ASP A 80 30.36 50.68 44.65
CA ASP A 80 29.86 50.64 43.29
C ASP A 80 30.28 49.35 42.56
N LEU A 81 31.53 48.93 42.71
CA LEU A 81 32.03 47.64 42.18
C LEU A 81 31.27 46.44 42.77
N MET A 82 30.99 46.44 44.08
CA MET A 82 30.21 45.37 44.72
C MET A 82 28.76 45.32 44.22
N VAL A 83 28.15 46.49 43.95
CA VAL A 83 26.80 46.55 43.34
C VAL A 83 26.84 45.98 41.92
N GLN A 84 27.83 46.37 41.11
CA GLN A 84 28.03 45.84 39.76
C GLN A 84 28.24 44.33 39.78
N GLN A 85 29.08 43.82 40.70
CA GLN A 85 29.33 42.38 40.86
C GLN A 85 28.05 41.61 41.18
N ARG A 86 27.21 42.13 42.09
CA ARG A 86 25.93 41.50 42.42
C ARG A 86 24.98 41.46 41.21
N ASN A 87 24.90 42.55 40.44
CA ASN A 87 24.06 42.59 39.25
C ASN A 87 24.58 41.59 38.19
N LYS A 88 25.90 41.53 38.00
CA LYS A 88 26.55 40.60 37.06
C LYS A 88 26.34 39.13 37.45
N TYR A 89 26.32 38.82 38.74
CA TYR A 89 25.94 37.48 39.22
C TYR A 89 24.49 37.11 38.85
N GLY A 90 23.56 38.07 38.94
CA GLY A 90 22.19 37.87 38.47
C GLY A 90 22.08 37.63 36.97
N GLU A 91 22.87 38.34 36.16
CA GLU A 91 22.97 38.12 34.72
C GLU A 91 23.55 36.74 34.38
N LEU A 92 24.59 36.30 35.10
CA LEU A 92 25.16 34.95 34.95
C LEU A 92 24.12 33.87 35.24
N PHE A 93 23.39 33.98 36.35
CA PHE A 93 22.34 33.02 36.69
C PHE A 93 21.23 32.97 35.64
N ALA A 94 20.80 34.13 35.12
CA ALA A 94 19.83 34.19 34.04
C ALA A 94 20.37 33.57 32.73
N SER A 95 21.65 33.78 32.44
CA SER A 95 22.33 33.22 31.27
C SER A 95 22.44 31.69 31.35
N GLU A 96 22.72 31.12 32.53
CA GLU A 96 22.71 29.66 32.75
C GLU A 96 21.34 29.05 32.48
N ALA A 97 20.28 29.66 33.02
CA ALA A 97 18.92 29.24 32.77
C ALA A 97 18.55 29.34 31.27
N GLY A 98 18.98 30.42 30.61
CA GLY A 98 18.81 30.61 29.17
C GLY A 98 19.51 29.52 28.35
N ARG A 99 20.76 29.19 28.68
CA ARG A 99 21.52 28.11 28.05
C ARG A 99 20.84 26.75 28.22
N ALA A 100 20.36 26.43 29.41
CA ALA A 100 19.62 25.19 29.66
C ALA A 100 18.35 25.08 28.79
N ALA A 101 17.60 26.17 28.65
CA ALA A 101 16.43 26.21 27.78
C ALA A 101 16.80 26.01 26.30
N VAL A 102 17.88 26.65 25.83
CA VAL A 102 18.38 26.49 24.46
C VAL A 102 18.84 25.05 24.20
N GLN A 103 19.55 24.46 25.15
CA GLN A 103 19.98 23.06 25.12
C GLN A 103 18.77 22.11 24.95
N GLN A 104 17.71 22.31 25.73
CA GLN A 104 16.50 21.50 25.63
C GLN A 104 15.85 21.62 24.23
N ARG A 105 15.81 22.82 23.64
CA ARG A 105 15.28 23.02 22.28
C ARG A 105 16.12 22.28 21.23
N ARG A 106 17.44 22.28 21.36
CA ARG A 106 18.34 21.51 20.49
C ARG A 106 18.02 20.01 20.58
N ASP A 107 17.87 19.48 21.77
CA ASP A 107 17.58 18.06 22.00
C ASP A 107 16.24 17.64 21.37
N LEU A 108 15.21 18.49 21.48
CA LEU A 108 13.91 18.25 20.85
C LEU A 108 13.99 18.32 19.32
N ALA A 109 14.78 19.24 18.77
CA ALA A 109 15.00 19.34 17.33
C ALA A 109 15.74 18.10 16.80
N GLU A 110 16.74 17.60 17.52
CA GLU A 110 17.47 16.37 17.17
C GLU A 110 16.55 15.14 17.15
N GLN A 111 15.69 14.99 18.16
CA GLN A 111 14.67 13.93 18.20
C GLN A 111 13.70 14.02 17.02
N SER A 112 13.28 15.24 16.66
CA SER A 112 12.37 15.46 15.53
C SER A 112 13.01 15.06 14.20
N VAL A 113 14.29 15.38 13.99
CA VAL A 113 15.04 14.96 12.79
C VAL A 113 15.14 13.43 12.72
N THR A 114 15.41 12.78 13.84
CA THR A 114 15.52 11.31 13.92
C THR A 114 14.19 10.64 13.57
N LEU A 115 13.09 11.06 14.22
CA LEU A 115 11.74 10.52 13.96
C LEU A 115 11.31 10.73 12.51
N LEU A 116 11.59 11.92 11.94
CA LEU A 116 11.24 12.20 10.55
C LEU A 116 12.08 11.37 9.57
N SER A 117 13.36 11.13 9.86
CA SER A 117 14.20 10.25 9.04
C SER A 117 13.68 8.81 9.04
N GLU A 118 13.28 8.27 10.20
CA GLU A 118 12.68 6.94 10.30
C GLU A 118 11.37 6.87 9.51
N SER A 119 10.52 7.89 9.63
CA SER A 119 9.25 7.96 8.89
C SER A 119 9.45 8.04 7.38
N LEU A 120 10.49 8.74 6.91
CA LEU A 120 10.83 8.81 5.48
C LEU A 120 11.27 7.45 4.95
N ASN A 121 12.05 6.69 5.71
CA ASN A 121 12.45 5.34 5.32
C ASN A 121 11.23 4.40 5.21
N ALA A 122 10.29 4.49 6.15
CA ALA A 122 9.04 3.72 6.09
C ALA A 122 8.19 4.11 4.87
N ILE A 123 8.06 5.40 4.56
CA ILE A 123 7.35 5.89 3.37
C ILE A 123 8.03 5.45 2.08
N ALA A 124 9.37 5.40 2.04
CA ALA A 124 10.09 4.89 0.87
C ALA A 124 9.78 3.41 0.60
N GLN A 125 9.67 2.59 1.65
CA GLN A 125 9.24 1.19 1.53
C GLN A 125 7.79 1.09 1.04
N GLU A 126 6.88 1.88 1.60
CA GLU A 126 5.48 1.95 1.13
C GLU A 126 5.40 2.36 -0.35
N GLN A 127 6.29 3.25 -0.81
CA GLN A 127 6.34 3.71 -2.20
C GLN A 127 6.85 2.62 -3.15
N GLU A 128 7.90 1.88 -2.77
CA GLU A 128 8.39 0.74 -3.56
C GLU A 128 7.32 -0.36 -3.68
N GLU A 129 6.59 -0.63 -2.59
CA GLU A 129 5.45 -1.53 -2.64
C GLU A 129 4.33 -1.00 -3.54
N ALA A 130 4.01 0.29 -3.47
CA ALA A 130 3.00 0.90 -4.32
C ALA A 130 3.36 0.84 -5.81
N ASP A 131 4.64 1.04 -6.16
CA ASP A 131 5.15 0.93 -7.52
C ASP A 131 5.09 -0.52 -8.03
N ALA A 132 5.57 -1.49 -7.24
CA ALA A 132 5.48 -2.91 -7.59
C ALA A 132 4.02 -3.35 -7.81
N ARG A 133 3.09 -2.84 -6.99
CA ARG A 133 1.65 -3.11 -7.12
C ARG A 133 1.08 -2.48 -8.39
N ALA A 134 1.47 -1.26 -8.75
CA ALA A 134 1.03 -0.60 -9.97
C ALA A 134 1.51 -1.35 -11.22
N ASP A 135 2.75 -1.83 -11.22
CA ASP A 135 3.33 -2.63 -12.31
C ASP A 135 2.59 -3.96 -12.48
N HIS A 136 2.26 -4.65 -11.39
CA HIS A 136 1.48 -5.87 -11.44
C HIS A 136 0.10 -5.62 -12.08
N HIS A 137 -0.63 -4.60 -11.62
CA HIS A 137 -1.93 -4.25 -12.20
C HIS A 137 -1.86 -3.94 -13.71
N ALA A 138 -0.79 -3.26 -14.16
CA ALA A 138 -0.57 -3.00 -15.58
C ALA A 138 -0.36 -4.28 -16.40
N GLN A 139 0.46 -5.22 -15.89
CA GLN A 139 0.69 -6.52 -16.52
C GLN A 139 -0.61 -7.33 -16.65
N TRP A 140 -1.44 -7.34 -15.60
CA TRP A 140 -2.74 -8.02 -15.65
C TRP A 140 -3.67 -7.46 -16.70
N LYS A 141 -3.78 -6.13 -16.76
CA LYS A 141 -4.59 -5.46 -17.78
C LYS A 141 -4.11 -5.86 -19.17
N GLN A 142 -2.79 -5.91 -19.39
CA GLN A 142 -2.20 -6.39 -20.64
C GLN A 142 -2.63 -7.83 -20.95
N SER A 143 -2.50 -8.77 -20.01
CA SER A 143 -2.87 -10.18 -20.21
C SER A 143 -4.34 -10.43 -20.53
N VAL A 144 -5.26 -9.59 -20.02
CA VAL A 144 -6.69 -9.68 -20.37
C VAL A 144 -6.95 -9.18 -21.79
N THR A 145 -6.17 -8.20 -22.25
CA THR A 145 -6.35 -7.58 -23.57
C THR A 145 -5.60 -8.33 -24.67
N ASP A 146 -4.53 -9.03 -24.33
CA ASP A 146 -3.73 -9.84 -25.24
C ASP A 146 -4.46 -11.17 -25.55
N GLY A 147 -5.35 -11.13 -26.54
CA GLY A 147 -5.68 -12.22 -27.48
C GLY A 147 -6.36 -13.50 -26.96
N ASP A 148 -5.83 -14.16 -25.94
CA ASP A 148 -6.16 -15.55 -25.64
C ASP A 148 -7.59 -15.68 -25.08
N LEU A 149 -8.00 -14.82 -24.15
CA LEU A 149 -9.37 -14.79 -23.62
C LEU A 149 -10.39 -14.23 -24.62
N THR A 150 -10.00 -13.21 -25.36
CA THR A 150 -10.91 -12.53 -26.31
C THR A 150 -11.22 -13.42 -27.51
N THR A 151 -10.28 -14.27 -27.91
CA THR A 151 -10.50 -15.27 -28.96
C THR A 151 -11.16 -16.55 -28.46
N LEU A 152 -10.96 -16.96 -27.21
CA LEU A 152 -11.60 -18.14 -26.62
C LEU A 152 -13.14 -18.05 -26.61
N ALA A 153 -13.69 -16.87 -26.32
CA ALA A 153 -15.13 -16.64 -26.37
C ALA A 153 -15.70 -16.84 -27.79
N ALA A 154 -15.04 -16.26 -28.80
CA ALA A 154 -15.43 -16.42 -30.20
C ALA A 154 -15.27 -17.86 -30.69
N GLN A 155 -14.24 -18.58 -30.24
CA GLN A 155 -14.03 -19.99 -30.55
C GLN A 155 -15.13 -20.88 -29.94
N ALA A 156 -15.51 -20.63 -28.68
CA ALA A 156 -16.59 -21.35 -28.02
C ALA A 156 -17.97 -21.10 -28.68
N GLU A 157 -18.23 -19.86 -29.09
CA GLU A 157 -19.47 -19.49 -29.79
C GLU A 157 -19.56 -20.15 -31.18
N ALA A 158 -18.45 -20.15 -31.94
CA ALA A 158 -18.36 -20.84 -33.23
C ALA A 158 -18.61 -22.36 -33.11
N LEU A 159 -18.12 -23.00 -32.04
CA LEU A 159 -18.38 -24.42 -31.79
C LEU A 159 -19.86 -24.67 -31.41
N LEU A 160 -20.48 -23.81 -30.61
CA LEU A 160 -21.91 -23.93 -30.24
C LEU A 160 -22.84 -23.79 -31.44
N ASP A 161 -22.50 -22.90 -32.37
CA ASP A 161 -23.19 -22.73 -33.65
C ASP A 161 -23.10 -24.00 -34.52
N GLU A 162 -21.95 -24.67 -34.56
CA GLU A 162 -21.77 -25.93 -35.29
C GLU A 162 -22.72 -27.04 -34.79
N VAL A 163 -22.96 -27.10 -33.47
CA VAL A 163 -23.83 -28.15 -32.87
C VAL A 163 -25.32 -27.79 -32.86
N GLY A 164 -25.70 -26.62 -33.40
CA GLY A 164 -27.07 -26.12 -33.45
C GLY A 164 -27.64 -25.73 -32.08
N LEU A 165 -26.77 -25.35 -31.14
CA LEU A 165 -27.13 -24.87 -29.81
C LEU A 165 -26.86 -23.37 -29.62
N GLY A 166 -26.17 -22.72 -30.58
CA GLY A 166 -25.94 -21.28 -30.61
C GLY A 166 -27.15 -20.49 -31.15
N GLY A 167 -27.43 -19.36 -30.50
CA GLY A 167 -28.59 -18.51 -30.74
C GLY A 167 -28.42 -17.44 -31.81
N GLY A 168 -27.37 -17.45 -32.63
CA GLY A 168 -27.14 -16.41 -33.62
C GLY A 168 -26.29 -16.89 -34.78
N GLY A 169 -26.82 -16.83 -36.01
CA GLY A 169 -26.11 -17.32 -37.18
C GLY A 169 -24.79 -16.60 -37.46
N GLY A 170 -23.67 -17.28 -37.24
CA GLY A 170 -22.35 -16.91 -37.74
C GLY A 170 -21.87 -17.89 -38.81
N SER A 171 -21.98 -17.52 -40.09
CA SER A 171 -21.30 -18.23 -41.18
C SER A 171 -19.85 -17.73 -41.29
N GLY A 172 -18.88 -18.52 -40.83
CA GLY A 172 -17.48 -18.26 -41.16
C GLY A 172 -16.45 -18.95 -40.30
N ALA A 173 -15.98 -20.13 -40.72
CA ALA A 173 -14.60 -20.59 -40.48
C ALA A 173 -14.27 -21.77 -41.41
N ASP A 174 -13.01 -21.80 -41.86
CA ASP A 174 -12.41 -22.71 -42.85
C ASP A 174 -12.57 -24.21 -42.51
N ALA A 175 -12.51 -25.03 -43.56
CA ALA A 175 -13.02 -26.40 -43.58
C ALA A 175 -12.07 -27.49 -43.04
N ASP A 176 -10.82 -27.19 -42.68
CA ASP A 176 -9.80 -28.23 -42.46
C ASP A 176 -9.47 -28.55 -40.99
N ASP A 177 -9.89 -27.74 -40.01
CA ASP A 177 -9.71 -28.02 -38.56
C ASP A 177 -11.05 -28.22 -37.82
N LYS A 178 -12.10 -28.55 -38.58
CA LYS A 178 -13.43 -28.88 -38.06
C LYS A 178 -13.37 -30.19 -37.28
N VAL A 179 -12.96 -30.10 -36.02
CA VAL A 179 -13.18 -31.10 -34.98
C VAL A 179 -14.64 -31.51 -35.10
N SER A 180 -14.92 -32.78 -35.38
CA SER A 180 -16.26 -33.23 -35.77
C SER A 180 -17.19 -33.37 -34.55
N ILE A 181 -17.40 -32.29 -33.80
CA ILE A 181 -18.32 -32.25 -32.67
C ILE A 181 -19.72 -32.68 -33.13
N ALA A 182 -20.10 -32.33 -34.36
CA ALA A 182 -21.31 -32.83 -35.02
C ALA A 182 -21.31 -34.37 -35.20
N ALA A 183 -20.18 -34.98 -35.56
CA ALA A 183 -20.08 -36.44 -35.72
C ALA A 183 -20.00 -37.18 -34.38
N ALA A 184 -19.30 -36.62 -33.38
CA ALA A 184 -19.31 -37.11 -32.00
C ALA A 184 -20.73 -37.05 -31.42
N LYS A 185 -21.47 -35.95 -31.63
CA LYS A 185 -22.89 -35.84 -31.26
C LYS A 185 -23.74 -36.88 -31.99
N ALA A 186 -23.58 -37.04 -33.30
CA ALA A 186 -24.32 -38.03 -34.07
C ALA A 186 -24.07 -39.47 -33.58
N ARG A 187 -22.84 -39.79 -33.15
CA ARG A 187 -22.52 -41.07 -32.52
C ARG A 187 -23.15 -41.23 -31.15
N VAL A 188 -23.07 -40.23 -30.28
CA VAL A 188 -23.72 -40.25 -28.96
C VAL A 188 -25.24 -40.42 -29.13
N GLU A 189 -25.85 -39.72 -30.08
CA GLU A 189 -27.29 -39.81 -30.35
C GLU A 189 -27.71 -41.13 -31.02
N GLY A 190 -26.82 -41.77 -31.80
CA GLY A 190 -27.06 -43.06 -32.44
C GLY A 190 -26.78 -44.29 -31.56
N ASP A 191 -25.79 -44.20 -30.67
CA ASP A 191 -25.32 -45.32 -29.83
C ASP A 191 -26.08 -45.43 -28.49
N LEU A 192 -26.73 -44.35 -28.02
CA LEU A 192 -27.46 -44.33 -26.75
C LEU A 192 -28.98 -44.50 -26.92
N PRO A 193 -29.64 -45.32 -26.09
CA PRO A 193 -31.09 -45.36 -25.99
C PRO A 193 -31.70 -43.99 -25.69
N ALA A 194 -32.84 -43.68 -26.31
CA ALA A 194 -33.53 -42.38 -26.20
C ALA A 194 -33.79 -41.91 -24.75
N ASP A 195 -34.11 -42.84 -23.85
CA ASP A 195 -34.37 -42.53 -22.43
C ASP A 195 -33.11 -42.02 -21.70
N LEU A 196 -31.93 -42.54 -22.05
CA LEU A 196 -30.65 -42.09 -21.48
C LEU A 196 -30.23 -40.74 -22.04
N LEU A 197 -30.50 -40.49 -23.33
CA LEU A 197 -30.30 -39.18 -23.96
C LEU A 197 -31.16 -38.10 -23.32
N THR A 198 -32.45 -38.37 -23.10
CA THR A 198 -33.36 -37.43 -22.42
C THR A 198 -32.87 -37.11 -21.01
N ARG A 199 -32.51 -38.13 -20.22
CA ARG A 199 -31.95 -37.92 -18.87
C ARG A 199 -30.61 -37.20 -18.86
N ALA A 200 -29.79 -37.37 -19.90
CA ALA A 200 -28.53 -36.65 -20.05
C ALA A 200 -28.78 -35.17 -20.38
N ARG A 201 -29.72 -34.88 -21.29
CA ARG A 201 -30.13 -33.51 -21.63
C ARG A 201 -30.75 -32.78 -20.44
N GLU A 202 -31.61 -33.43 -19.68
CA GLU A 202 -32.17 -32.88 -18.44
C GLU A 202 -31.09 -32.56 -17.41
N ARG A 203 -30.11 -33.45 -17.21
CA ARG A 203 -28.96 -33.19 -16.34
C ARG A 203 -28.09 -32.05 -16.84
N GLY A 204 -27.85 -31.97 -18.16
CA GLY A 204 -27.12 -30.86 -18.77
C GLY A 204 -27.82 -29.51 -18.58
N ALA A 205 -29.13 -29.46 -18.77
CA ALA A 205 -29.94 -28.27 -18.54
C ALA A 205 -29.95 -27.85 -17.06
N GLN A 206 -30.04 -28.82 -16.13
CA GLN A 206 -29.91 -28.55 -14.69
C GLN A 206 -28.51 -28.03 -14.32
N LEU A 207 -27.46 -28.59 -14.91
CA LEU A 207 -26.08 -28.14 -14.66
C LEU A 207 -25.88 -26.71 -15.18
N SER A 208 -26.31 -26.43 -16.41
CA SER A 208 -26.24 -25.08 -16.99
C SER A 208 -27.01 -24.07 -16.15
N ALA A 209 -28.25 -24.37 -15.74
CA ALA A 209 -29.01 -23.51 -14.86
C ALA A 209 -28.32 -23.31 -13.50
N SER A 210 -27.71 -24.36 -12.94
CA SER A 210 -26.96 -24.24 -11.67
C SER A 210 -25.69 -23.40 -11.80
N VAL A 211 -25.02 -23.43 -12.96
CA VAL A 211 -23.84 -22.60 -13.23
C VAL A 211 -24.26 -21.13 -13.40
N THR A 212 -25.31 -20.84 -14.18
CA THR A 212 -25.81 -19.47 -14.34
C THR A 212 -26.28 -18.87 -13.02
N VAL A 213 -26.99 -19.64 -12.19
CA VAL A 213 -27.39 -19.21 -10.84
C VAL A 213 -26.17 -19.04 -9.93
N ALA A 214 -25.17 -19.92 -10.02
CA ALA A 214 -23.93 -19.77 -9.26
C ALA A 214 -23.14 -18.52 -9.68
N GLU A 215 -23.14 -18.16 -10.96
CA GLU A 215 -22.53 -16.93 -11.47
C GLU A 215 -23.27 -15.69 -10.96
N GLU A 216 -24.59 -15.61 -11.13
CA GLU A 216 -25.40 -14.48 -10.65
C GLU A 216 -25.27 -14.28 -9.13
N THR A 217 -25.31 -15.36 -8.35
CA THR A 217 -25.16 -15.28 -6.89
C THR A 217 -23.74 -14.88 -6.45
N LEU A 218 -22.71 -15.22 -7.23
CA LEU A 218 -21.35 -14.75 -6.99
C LEU A 218 -21.22 -13.24 -7.24
N PHE A 219 -21.82 -12.74 -8.31
CA PHE A 219 -21.82 -11.32 -8.62
C PHE A 219 -22.62 -10.49 -7.61
N GLU A 220 -23.83 -10.93 -7.22
CA GLU A 220 -24.62 -10.25 -6.19
C GLU A 220 -23.92 -10.27 -4.81
N ALA A 221 -23.30 -11.39 -4.41
CA ALA A 221 -22.56 -11.47 -3.16
C ALA A 221 -21.33 -10.53 -3.15
N LEU A 222 -20.66 -10.36 -4.29
CA LEU A 222 -19.55 -9.42 -4.44
C LEU A 222 -20.02 -7.96 -4.34
N GLU A 223 -21.17 -7.63 -4.93
CA GLU A 223 -21.74 -6.28 -4.85
C GLU A 223 -22.24 -5.94 -3.43
N ASP A 224 -22.90 -6.89 -2.76
CA ASP A 224 -23.38 -6.73 -1.38
C ASP A 224 -22.24 -6.66 -0.36
N GLU A 225 -21.18 -7.46 -0.53
CA GLU A 225 -19.99 -7.42 0.34
C GLU A 225 -19.21 -6.11 0.14
N LEU A 226 -19.09 -5.62 -1.10
CA LEU A 226 -18.51 -4.30 -1.41
C LEU A 226 -19.29 -3.17 -0.76
N ALA A 227 -20.63 -3.23 -0.82
CA ALA A 227 -21.52 -2.24 -0.20
C ALA A 227 -21.46 -2.27 1.33
N ALA A 228 -21.44 -3.46 1.95
CA ALA A 228 -21.33 -3.64 3.39
C ALA A 228 -19.97 -3.15 3.94
N HIS A 229 -18.89 -3.36 3.20
CA HIS A 229 -17.55 -2.89 3.58
C HIS A 229 -17.40 -1.37 3.43
N LEU A 230 -17.97 -0.76 2.39
CA LEU A 230 -18.01 0.71 2.21
C LEU A 230 -18.76 1.42 3.35
N ALA A 231 -19.74 0.75 3.97
CA ALA A 231 -20.48 1.29 5.10
C ALA A 231 -19.75 1.18 6.46
N ALA A 232 -18.67 0.39 6.56
CA ALA A 232 -18.06 -0.01 7.83
C ALA A 232 -16.77 0.75 8.22
N THR A 233 -16.23 1.62 7.37
CA THR A 233 -14.84 2.12 7.55
C THR A 233 -14.70 3.58 7.16
N GLU A 234 -14.38 4.43 8.14
CA GLU A 234 -14.13 5.86 7.92
C GLU A 234 -12.64 6.11 7.58
N GLY A 235 -12.39 6.89 6.52
CA GLY A 235 -11.06 7.42 6.16
C GLY A 235 -10.47 6.86 4.86
N ALA A 236 -9.68 7.69 4.14
CA ALA A 236 -9.17 7.39 2.81
C ALA A 236 -8.15 6.23 2.74
N ALA A 237 -7.37 6.00 3.80
CA ALA A 237 -6.38 4.92 3.87
C ALA A 237 -7.02 3.54 4.07
N ALA A 238 -8.06 3.46 4.92
CA ALA A 238 -8.86 2.25 5.10
C ALA A 238 -9.63 1.89 3.82
N LEU A 239 -10.07 2.91 3.08
CA LEU A 239 -10.81 2.77 1.82
C LEU A 239 -9.92 2.24 0.68
N SER A 240 -8.62 2.61 0.64
CA SER A 240 -7.67 2.02 -0.30
C SER A 240 -7.35 0.56 0.02
N GLU A 241 -7.20 0.23 1.31
CA GLU A 241 -6.87 -1.14 1.73
C GLU A 241 -8.05 -2.10 1.57
N GLN A 242 -9.29 -1.64 1.77
CA GLN A 242 -10.48 -2.40 1.43
C GLN A 242 -10.68 -2.59 -0.06
N ARG A 243 -10.50 -1.53 -0.87
CA ARG A 243 -10.55 -1.66 -2.33
C ARG A 243 -9.48 -2.63 -2.83
N TRP A 244 -8.35 -2.70 -2.14
CA TRP A 244 -7.29 -3.65 -2.43
C TRP A 244 -7.66 -5.09 -2.07
N GLN A 245 -8.19 -5.37 -0.88
CA GLN A 245 -8.64 -6.74 -0.55
C GLN A 245 -9.77 -7.22 -1.46
N ALA A 246 -10.68 -6.32 -1.83
CA ALA A 246 -11.72 -6.62 -2.82
C ALA A 246 -11.10 -6.89 -4.21
N PHE A 247 -10.09 -6.12 -4.60
CA PHE A 247 -9.34 -6.34 -5.84
C PHE A 247 -8.57 -7.66 -5.83
N GLU A 248 -7.84 -8.01 -4.77
CA GLU A 248 -7.10 -9.29 -4.66
C GLU A 248 -8.05 -10.49 -4.72
N ARG A 249 -9.22 -10.40 -4.10
CA ARG A 249 -10.25 -11.46 -4.18
C ARG A 249 -10.84 -11.55 -5.58
N ALA A 250 -11.16 -10.42 -6.21
CA ALA A 250 -11.64 -10.38 -7.58
C ALA A 250 -10.59 -10.88 -8.57
N GLU A 251 -9.31 -10.54 -8.35
CA GLU A 251 -8.16 -11.00 -9.12
C GLU A 251 -7.98 -12.51 -8.97
N ALA A 252 -8.06 -13.07 -7.76
CA ALA A 252 -7.98 -14.50 -7.52
C ALA A 252 -9.10 -15.27 -8.23
N LEU A 253 -10.34 -14.79 -8.13
CA LEU A 253 -11.50 -15.39 -8.81
C LEU A 253 -11.39 -15.28 -10.32
N PHE A 254 -10.97 -14.11 -10.82
CA PHE A 254 -10.77 -13.90 -12.25
C PHE A 254 -9.61 -14.76 -12.79
N ARG A 255 -8.54 -14.95 -12.02
CA ARG A 255 -7.44 -15.88 -12.36
C ARG A 255 -7.93 -17.31 -12.48
N ASP A 256 -8.80 -17.75 -11.57
CA ASP A 256 -9.38 -19.09 -11.59
C ASP A 256 -10.22 -19.28 -12.87
N VAL A 257 -11.06 -18.30 -13.21
CA VAL A 257 -11.88 -18.32 -14.43
C VAL A 257 -11.00 -18.27 -15.69
N VAL A 258 -10.04 -17.36 -15.77
CA VAL A 258 -9.18 -17.16 -16.94
C VAL A 258 -8.20 -18.30 -17.16
N LEU A 259 -7.45 -18.72 -16.14
CA LEU A 259 -6.41 -19.74 -16.30
C LEU A 259 -6.99 -21.15 -16.44
N LEU A 260 -8.18 -21.42 -15.88
CA LEU A 260 -8.81 -22.72 -16.02
C LEU A 260 -9.78 -22.79 -17.20
N SER A 261 -10.30 -21.67 -17.72
CA SER A 261 -11.23 -21.69 -18.86
C SER A 261 -10.59 -22.31 -20.10
N ASP A 262 -9.38 -21.90 -20.48
CA ASP A 262 -8.67 -22.51 -21.61
C ASP A 262 -8.38 -23.99 -21.35
N SER A 263 -7.85 -24.35 -20.18
CA SER A 263 -7.59 -25.74 -19.83
C SER A 263 -8.85 -26.62 -19.86
N ARG A 264 -9.98 -26.12 -19.34
CA ARG A 264 -11.28 -26.82 -19.36
C ARG A 264 -11.84 -26.92 -20.77
N TYR A 265 -11.66 -25.88 -21.58
CA TYR A 265 -12.03 -25.87 -23.00
C TYR A 265 -11.24 -26.93 -23.77
N GLN A 266 -9.91 -26.95 -23.64
CA GLN A 266 -9.05 -27.96 -24.27
C GLN A 266 -9.40 -29.39 -23.82
N GLN A 267 -9.72 -29.57 -22.53
CA GLN A 267 -10.15 -30.86 -22.01
C GLN A 267 -11.49 -31.31 -22.61
N ALA A 268 -12.44 -30.39 -22.79
CA ALA A 268 -13.74 -30.68 -23.41
C ALA A 268 -13.57 -31.05 -24.90
N VAL A 269 -12.75 -30.31 -25.65
CA VAL A 269 -12.41 -30.62 -27.04
C VAL A 269 -11.76 -32.01 -27.16
N SER A 270 -10.78 -32.31 -26.30
CA SER A 270 -10.10 -33.61 -26.27
C SER A 270 -11.06 -34.78 -25.96
N LEU A 271 -11.99 -34.60 -25.02
CA LEU A 271 -13.01 -35.60 -24.72
C LEU A 271 -13.91 -35.89 -25.92
N LEU A 272 -14.36 -34.85 -26.63
CA LEU A 272 -15.23 -34.99 -27.80
C LEU A 272 -14.50 -35.69 -28.97
N GLN A 273 -13.23 -35.34 -29.20
CA GLN A 273 -12.38 -36.06 -30.16
C GLN A 273 -12.16 -37.52 -29.76
N GLY A 274 -12.04 -37.81 -28.46
CA GLY A 274 -11.93 -39.17 -27.95
C GLY A 274 -13.19 -40.01 -28.22
N VAL A 275 -14.38 -39.40 -28.15
CA VAL A 275 -15.65 -40.06 -28.46
C VAL A 275 -15.74 -40.41 -29.94
N GLU A 276 -15.35 -39.51 -30.83
CA GLU A 276 -15.28 -39.78 -32.27
C GLU A 276 -14.39 -40.98 -32.60
N ASN A 277 -13.20 -41.04 -31.98
CA ASN A 277 -12.19 -42.07 -32.23
C ASN A 277 -12.43 -43.41 -31.50
N SER A 278 -13.45 -43.48 -30.63
CA SER A 278 -13.75 -44.68 -29.85
C SER A 278 -14.40 -45.80 -30.69
N ALA A 279 -14.18 -47.08 -30.38
CA ALA A 279 -14.89 -48.16 -31.08
C ALA A 279 -16.40 -48.11 -30.77
N ALA A 280 -17.26 -48.45 -31.74
CA ALA A 280 -18.71 -48.51 -31.52
C ALA A 280 -19.04 -49.48 -30.37
N PRO A 281 -19.93 -49.11 -29.43
CA PRO A 281 -20.29 -49.98 -28.32
C PRO A 281 -20.96 -51.25 -28.86
N THR A 282 -20.31 -52.40 -28.69
CA THR A 282 -20.93 -53.70 -28.92
C THR A 282 -22.04 -53.91 -27.90
N VAL A 283 -23.29 -53.65 -28.30
CA VAL A 283 -24.46 -53.93 -27.47
C VAL A 283 -24.60 -55.44 -27.31
N PRO A 284 -24.50 -56.02 -26.10
CA PRO A 284 -24.83 -57.43 -25.91
C PRO A 284 -26.34 -57.59 -26.13
N SER A 285 -26.71 -58.36 -27.14
CA SER A 285 -28.09 -58.73 -27.47
C SER A 285 -28.72 -59.56 -26.35
N ARG A 286 -29.26 -58.91 -25.32
CA ARG A 286 -30.16 -59.56 -24.36
C ARG A 286 -31.56 -59.67 -24.97
N VAL A 287 -31.75 -60.67 -25.83
CA VAL A 287 -33.08 -61.28 -26.00
C VAL A 287 -33.31 -62.16 -24.76
N VAL A 288 -33.88 -61.60 -23.70
CA VAL A 288 -34.45 -62.41 -22.62
C VAL A 288 -35.87 -62.77 -23.06
N SER A 289 -36.01 -63.97 -23.61
CA SER A 289 -37.31 -64.62 -23.75
C SER A 289 -37.90 -64.85 -22.37
N LEU A 290 -38.94 -64.08 -22.02
CA LEU A 290 -39.84 -64.42 -20.93
C LEU A 290 -40.62 -65.67 -21.34
N SER A 291 -40.18 -66.85 -20.88
CA SER A 291 -41.03 -68.04 -20.87
C SER A 291 -41.91 -68.02 -19.62
N LEU A 292 -43.22 -67.96 -19.85
CA LEU A 292 -44.26 -68.25 -18.86
C LEU A 292 -44.00 -69.58 -18.12
N ARG A 293 -44.04 -69.51 -16.79
CA ARG A 293 -44.60 -70.54 -15.92
C ARG A 293 -45.31 -69.89 -14.76
#